data_AF-A0A9W8CUT8-F1
#
_entry.id   AF-A0A9W8CUT8-F1
#
_cell.length_a   1.000
_cell.length_b   1.000
_cell.length_c   1.000
_cell.angle_alpha   90.00
_cell.angle_beta   90.00
_cell.angle_gamma   90.00
#
_symmetry.space_group_name_H-M   'P 1'
#
loop_
_entity.id
_entity.type
_entity.pdbx_description
1 polymer ?
#
loop_
_entity_poly.entity_id
_entity_poly.type
_entity_poly.pdbx_seq_one_letter_code
_entity_poly.pdbx_strand_id
1 'polypeptide(L)'
;MDAPTPIAVGYGPLTIRLLVNSAETECEILAAEFTATNSAVATGPVSPIVVHALFISFCAKRATDTATVSEVFAAFDAAYCRPVNMHIVRVVDKHGLTTEDSRTVLRGYYAGWSVSPHHLESRSRCVVLPKDALAVFGGALGCAKGAECLDIVRDLVDVYGPLVDGYLGALTEFVQREIQDSYIAHFYSHAMDVEAWIVDPKSAPAPEYLDSPPVAFLLLGLVQLLRLLVLSKTFGLSVGQLVKQLDAVAGHSHGLIIAAAVAASSPSDDASFTAASKRALGMMMLFGCLPQLVSPQPALHPLAVSECEHVEGTPSPMASVRGVPRQIVDAVLEKYNKFVKDDSEAHVFLSVVDTDTSFLISGNIKSLVQVVLNVRKRAAAVNEDQSNVPFLSRKPEV
;
A
#
# COMPACT_ATOMS: atom_id res chain seq x y z
N MET A 1 -0.16 -27.05 -38.65
CA MET A 1 -0.28 -25.75 -37.98
C MET A 1 -1.19 -24.94 -38.86
N ASP A 2 -2.44 -24.80 -38.44
CA ASP A 2 -3.40 -23.97 -39.16
C ASP A 2 -2.92 -22.51 -39.14
N ALA A 3 -3.24 -21.76 -40.19
CA ALA A 3 -2.89 -20.35 -40.27
C ALA A 3 -3.70 -19.59 -39.21
N PRO A 4 -3.11 -18.61 -38.50
CA PRO A 4 -3.84 -17.83 -37.52
C PRO A 4 -5.02 -17.10 -38.17
N THR A 5 -6.20 -17.28 -37.60
CA THR A 5 -7.46 -16.70 -38.05
C THR A 5 -7.67 -15.33 -37.40
N PRO A 6 -8.00 -14.28 -38.18
CA PRO A 6 -8.29 -12.97 -37.61
C PRO A 6 -9.71 -12.92 -37.03
N ILE A 7 -9.84 -12.60 -35.74
CA ILE A 7 -11.12 -12.30 -35.09
C ILE A 7 -11.27 -10.80 -34.86
N ALA A 8 -12.49 -10.29 -34.98
CA ALA A 8 -12.81 -8.87 -34.75
C ALA A 8 -13.44 -8.68 -33.36
N VAL A 9 -12.87 -7.78 -32.57
CA VAL A 9 -13.38 -7.43 -31.23
C VAL A 9 -13.69 -5.94 -31.19
N GLY A 10 -14.95 -5.59 -30.95
CA GLY A 10 -15.44 -4.22 -30.91
C GLY A 10 -15.66 -3.70 -29.49
N TYR A 11 -15.36 -2.42 -29.28
CA TYR A 11 -15.65 -1.67 -28.06
C TYR A 11 -15.98 -0.22 -28.43
N GLY A 12 -17.25 0.18 -28.26
CA GLY A 12 -17.75 1.46 -28.77
C GLY A 12 -17.41 1.65 -30.26
N PRO A 13 -16.77 2.76 -30.66
CA PRO A 13 -16.42 3.02 -32.07
C PRO A 13 -15.18 2.27 -32.56
N LEU A 14 -14.41 1.61 -31.68
CA LEU A 14 -13.15 0.96 -32.03
C LEU A 14 -13.37 -0.54 -32.26
N THR A 15 -12.78 -1.07 -33.34
CA THR A 15 -12.68 -2.51 -33.59
C THR A 15 -11.23 -2.89 -33.79
N ILE A 16 -10.75 -3.86 -33.02
CA ILE A 16 -9.40 -4.42 -33.15
C ILE A 16 -9.48 -5.80 -33.82
N ARG A 17 -8.39 -6.19 -34.49
CA ARG A 17 -8.23 -7.52 -35.08
C ARG A 17 -7.19 -8.30 -34.31
N LEU A 18 -7.59 -9.44 -33.76
CA LEU A 18 -6.71 -10.34 -33.02
C LEU A 18 -6.40 -11.56 -33.89
N LEU A 19 -5.15 -12.02 -33.86
CA LEU A 19 -4.73 -13.23 -34.55
C LEU A 19 -4.70 -14.38 -33.55
N VAL A 20 -5.57 -15.37 -33.76
CA VAL A 20 -5.68 -16.58 -32.93
C VAL A 20 -5.37 -17.81 -33.79
N ASN A 21 -4.56 -18.73 -33.29
CA ASN A 21 -4.06 -19.93 -33.98
C ASN A 21 -5.13 -21.01 -34.18
N SER A 22 -6.10 -21.11 -33.28
CA SER A 22 -7.31 -21.92 -33.41
C SER A 22 -8.52 -21.00 -33.48
N ALA A 23 -9.27 -21.08 -34.57
CA ALA A 23 -10.66 -20.62 -34.54
C ALA A 23 -11.48 -21.64 -33.74
N GLU A 24 -11.23 -21.74 -32.43
CA GLU A 24 -12.20 -22.36 -31.55
C GLU A 24 -13.48 -21.53 -31.65
N THR A 25 -14.58 -22.19 -32.00
CA THR A 25 -15.91 -21.57 -32.14
C THR A 25 -16.25 -20.71 -30.92
N GLU A 26 -15.71 -21.06 -29.75
CA GLU A 26 -15.86 -20.31 -28.49
C GLU A 26 -15.25 -18.90 -28.55
N CYS A 27 -14.05 -18.72 -29.11
CA CYS A 27 -13.39 -17.41 -29.16
C CYS A 27 -14.19 -16.41 -30.02
N GLU A 28 -14.72 -16.88 -31.15
CA GLU A 28 -15.59 -16.07 -32.02
C GLU A 28 -16.93 -15.73 -31.34
N ILE A 29 -17.54 -16.69 -30.63
CA ILE A 29 -18.77 -16.48 -29.86
C ILE A 29 -18.54 -15.42 -28.78
N LEU A 30 -17.45 -15.54 -28.00
CA LEU A 30 -17.11 -14.58 -26.95
C LEU A 30 -16.79 -13.20 -27.52
N ALA A 31 -16.11 -13.12 -28.67
CA ALA A 31 -15.82 -11.86 -29.36
C ALA A 31 -17.12 -11.16 -29.80
N ALA A 32 -18.08 -11.91 -30.35
CA ALA A 32 -19.38 -11.39 -30.73
C ALA A 32 -20.19 -10.93 -29.51
N GLU A 33 -20.22 -11.70 -28.42
CA GLU A 33 -20.90 -11.35 -27.17
C GLU A 33 -20.30 -10.09 -26.54
N PHE A 34 -18.97 -10.01 -26.45
CA PHE A 34 -18.26 -8.84 -25.96
C PHE A 34 -18.60 -7.60 -26.77
N THR A 35 -18.56 -7.71 -28.10
CA THR A 35 -18.86 -6.61 -29.02
C THR A 35 -20.30 -6.15 -28.89
N ALA A 36 -21.26 -7.08 -28.82
CA ALA A 36 -22.67 -6.75 -28.65
C ALA A 36 -22.91 -6.00 -27.34
N THR A 37 -22.32 -6.48 -26.24
CA THR A 37 -22.46 -5.89 -24.90
C THR A 37 -21.85 -4.49 -24.80
N ASN A 38 -20.75 -4.23 -25.51
CA ASN A 38 -20.00 -2.97 -25.41
C ASN A 38 -20.21 -2.01 -26.60
N SER A 39 -21.13 -2.32 -27.51
CA SER A 39 -21.42 -1.52 -28.71
C SER A 39 -21.98 -0.12 -28.39
N ALA A 40 -22.74 0.01 -27.30
CA ALA A 40 -23.36 1.26 -26.87
C ALA A 40 -22.49 2.11 -25.93
N VAL A 41 -21.25 1.68 -25.65
CA VAL A 41 -20.35 2.39 -24.74
C VAL A 41 -19.83 3.67 -25.40
N ALA A 42 -20.44 4.80 -25.06
CA ALA A 42 -20.01 6.13 -25.49
C ALA A 42 -18.75 6.55 -24.72
N THR A 43 -17.59 6.03 -25.12
CA THR A 43 -16.30 6.40 -24.53
C THR A 43 -15.51 7.31 -25.47
N GLY A 44 -14.61 8.12 -24.89
CA GLY A 44 -13.62 8.90 -25.62
C GLY A 44 -12.62 8.01 -26.38
N PRO A 45 -11.46 8.52 -26.82
CA PRO A 45 -10.50 7.70 -27.57
C PRO A 45 -9.95 6.57 -26.69
N VAL A 46 -10.40 5.34 -26.93
CA VAL A 46 -9.89 4.12 -26.28
C VAL A 46 -8.72 3.56 -27.10
N SER A 47 -7.65 3.15 -26.43
CA SER A 47 -6.49 2.56 -27.10
C SER A 47 -6.71 1.07 -27.43
N PRO A 48 -6.20 0.54 -28.56
CA PRO A 48 -6.32 -0.88 -28.91
C PRO A 48 -5.87 -1.86 -27.82
N ILE A 49 -4.85 -1.50 -27.05
CA ILE A 49 -4.33 -2.33 -25.93
C ILE A 49 -5.36 -2.47 -24.80
N VAL A 50 -6.15 -1.43 -24.55
CA VAL A 50 -7.20 -1.43 -23.51
C VAL A 50 -8.33 -2.36 -23.92
N VAL A 51 -8.78 -2.29 -25.19
CA VAL A 51 -9.83 -3.19 -25.72
C VAL A 51 -9.38 -4.65 -25.65
N HIS A 52 -8.12 -4.95 -25.99
CA HIS A 52 -7.59 -6.31 -25.90
C HIS A 52 -7.56 -6.80 -24.44
N ALA A 53 -7.11 -5.97 -23.50
CA ALA A 53 -7.10 -6.33 -22.08
C ALA A 53 -8.50 -6.53 -21.47
N LEU A 54 -9.47 -5.70 -21.87
CA LEU A 54 -10.88 -5.88 -21.50
C LEU A 54 -11.42 -7.20 -22.03
N PHE A 55 -11.06 -7.56 -23.27
CA PHE A 55 -11.47 -8.82 -23.87
C PHE A 55 -10.84 -10.03 -23.15
N ILE A 56 -9.55 -9.97 -22.79
CA ILE A 56 -8.92 -11.02 -21.95
C ILE A 56 -9.69 -11.18 -20.64
N SER A 57 -10.00 -10.09 -19.95
CA SER A 57 -10.76 -10.12 -18.69
C SER A 57 -12.16 -10.71 -18.87
N PHE A 58 -12.79 -10.47 -20.01
CA PHE A 58 -14.10 -11.03 -20.35
C PHE A 58 -14.00 -12.55 -20.58
N CYS A 59 -13.01 -13.00 -21.36
CA CYS A 59 -12.75 -14.41 -21.60
C CYS A 59 -12.40 -15.14 -20.29
N ALA A 60 -11.54 -14.57 -19.44
CA ALA A 60 -11.16 -15.18 -18.16
C ALA A 60 -12.35 -15.45 -17.22
N LYS A 61 -13.46 -14.71 -17.37
CA LYS A 61 -14.68 -14.87 -16.56
C LYS A 61 -15.74 -15.78 -17.18
N ARG A 62 -15.73 -15.95 -18.51
CA ARG A 62 -16.83 -16.58 -19.26
C ARG A 62 -16.42 -17.80 -20.09
N ALA A 63 -15.15 -17.91 -20.45
CA ALA A 63 -14.67 -19.03 -21.23
C ALA A 63 -14.82 -20.33 -20.43
N THR A 64 -15.28 -21.37 -21.12
CA THR A 64 -15.35 -22.71 -20.56
C THR A 64 -14.01 -23.42 -20.66
N ASP A 65 -13.21 -23.10 -21.68
CA ASP A 65 -11.85 -23.60 -21.85
C ASP A 65 -10.78 -22.54 -21.51
N THR A 66 -9.81 -22.95 -20.69
CA THR A 66 -8.57 -22.24 -20.41
C THR A 66 -7.68 -22.06 -21.66
N ALA A 67 -7.84 -22.90 -22.68
CA ALA A 67 -7.15 -22.78 -23.96
C ALA A 67 -7.52 -21.48 -24.68
N THR A 68 -8.81 -21.15 -24.76
CA THR A 68 -9.33 -19.89 -25.32
C THR A 68 -8.67 -18.67 -24.67
N VAL A 69 -8.59 -18.64 -23.32
CA VAL A 69 -7.97 -17.52 -22.59
C VAL A 69 -6.47 -17.44 -22.87
N SER A 70 -5.79 -18.59 -22.87
CA SER A 70 -4.35 -18.70 -23.15
C SER A 70 -4.01 -18.20 -24.55
N GLU A 71 -4.87 -18.48 -25.52
CA GLU A 71 -4.71 -18.07 -26.90
C GLU A 71 -4.89 -16.55 -27.09
N VAL A 72 -5.96 -15.98 -26.54
CA VAL A 72 -6.20 -14.54 -26.58
C VAL A 72 -5.08 -13.78 -25.85
N PHE A 73 -4.56 -14.35 -24.76
CA PHE A 73 -3.41 -13.82 -24.03
C PHE A 73 -2.11 -13.93 -24.85
N ALA A 74 -1.86 -15.04 -25.54
CA ALA A 74 -0.72 -15.20 -26.43
C ALA A 74 -0.75 -14.18 -27.59
N ALA A 75 -1.95 -13.86 -28.10
CA ALA A 75 -2.13 -12.81 -29.10
C ALA A 75 -1.79 -11.42 -28.55
N PHE A 76 -2.20 -11.11 -27.31
CA PHE A 76 -1.84 -9.85 -26.63
C PHE A 76 -0.34 -9.73 -26.46
N ASP A 77 0.25 -10.80 -25.96
CA ASP A 77 1.67 -10.92 -25.73
C ASP A 77 2.47 -10.74 -27.04
N ALA A 78 2.02 -11.33 -28.14
CA ALA A 78 2.62 -11.18 -29.45
C ALA A 78 2.49 -9.76 -30.04
N ALA A 79 1.37 -9.08 -29.78
CA ALA A 79 1.09 -7.75 -30.32
C ALA A 79 1.83 -6.64 -29.56
N TYR A 80 1.88 -6.70 -28.21
CA TYR A 80 2.34 -5.57 -27.39
C TYR A 80 3.64 -5.83 -26.64
N CYS A 81 3.85 -7.05 -26.14
CA CYS A 81 4.96 -7.35 -25.24
C CYS A 81 6.20 -7.90 -26.00
N ARG A 82 6.02 -8.82 -26.96
CA ARG A 82 7.10 -9.42 -27.78
C ARG A 82 7.90 -8.41 -28.58
N PRO A 83 7.28 -7.47 -29.32
CA PRO A 83 8.02 -6.61 -30.23
C PRO A 83 9.01 -5.70 -29.49
N VAL A 84 8.71 -5.37 -28.24
CA VAL A 84 9.50 -4.44 -27.43
C VAL A 84 10.36 -5.17 -26.39
N ASN A 85 10.14 -6.48 -26.18
CA ASN A 85 10.78 -7.29 -25.13
C ASN A 85 10.76 -6.58 -23.76
N MET A 86 9.62 -5.96 -23.43
CA MET A 86 9.43 -5.15 -22.24
C MET A 86 8.46 -5.82 -21.27
N HIS A 87 8.69 -5.59 -19.98
CA HIS A 87 7.73 -5.90 -18.93
C HIS A 87 6.43 -5.10 -19.12
N ILE A 88 5.27 -5.66 -18.76
CA ILE A 88 3.95 -5.04 -18.99
C ILE A 88 3.85 -3.61 -18.45
N VAL A 89 4.48 -3.32 -17.30
CA VAL A 89 4.51 -1.96 -16.72
C VAL A 89 5.19 -0.95 -17.65
N ARG A 90 6.25 -1.35 -18.35
CA ARG A 90 6.93 -0.51 -19.34
C ARG A 90 6.15 -0.37 -20.64
N VAL A 91 5.38 -1.40 -21.00
CA VAL A 91 4.45 -1.34 -22.14
C VAL A 91 3.40 -0.27 -21.86
N VAL A 92 2.76 -0.31 -20.69
CA VAL A 92 1.76 0.68 -20.26
C VAL A 92 2.32 2.10 -20.28
N ASP A 93 3.51 2.32 -19.70
CA ASP A 93 4.20 3.62 -19.68
C ASP A 93 4.48 4.17 -21.10
N LYS A 94 4.97 3.31 -22.00
CA LYS A 94 5.25 3.67 -23.40
C LYS A 94 4.00 4.08 -24.19
N HIS A 95 2.84 3.52 -23.85
CA HIS A 95 1.59 3.82 -24.52
C HIS A 95 0.93 5.13 -24.05
N GLY A 96 1.49 5.83 -23.05
CA GLY A 96 0.99 7.12 -22.58
C GLY A 96 -0.46 7.05 -22.08
N LEU A 97 -0.85 5.91 -21.51
CA LEU A 97 -2.22 5.64 -21.07
C LEU A 97 -2.58 6.46 -19.83
N THR A 98 -3.86 6.70 -19.63
CA THR A 98 -4.37 7.24 -18.35
C THR A 98 -4.15 6.22 -17.23
N THR A 99 -4.21 6.66 -15.96
CA THR A 99 -4.10 5.75 -14.81
C THR A 99 -5.18 4.65 -14.83
N GLU A 100 -6.40 4.99 -15.26
CA GLU A 100 -7.53 4.05 -15.34
C GLU A 100 -7.33 3.02 -16.45
N ASP A 101 -6.90 3.46 -17.64
CA ASP A 101 -6.57 2.57 -18.75
C ASP A 101 -5.39 1.65 -18.40
N SER A 102 -4.39 2.20 -17.71
CA SER A 102 -3.23 1.45 -17.20
C SER A 102 -3.65 0.33 -16.26
N ARG A 103 -4.54 0.62 -15.30
CA ARG A 103 -5.12 -0.38 -14.40
C ARG A 103 -5.90 -1.44 -15.18
N THR A 104 -6.71 -1.04 -16.15
CA THR A 104 -7.48 -1.95 -17.01
C THR A 104 -6.57 -2.90 -17.78
N VAL A 105 -5.47 -2.40 -18.35
CA VAL A 105 -4.49 -3.22 -19.07
C VAL A 105 -3.81 -4.22 -18.15
N LEU A 106 -3.37 -3.78 -16.96
CA LEU A 106 -2.73 -4.65 -15.98
C LEU A 106 -3.69 -5.75 -15.48
N ARG A 107 -4.95 -5.41 -15.19
CA ARG A 107 -6.00 -6.37 -14.82
C ARG A 107 -6.15 -7.46 -15.87
N GLY A 108 -6.35 -7.07 -17.13
CA GLY A 108 -6.48 -8.04 -18.22
C GLY A 108 -5.22 -8.89 -18.41
N TYR A 109 -4.04 -8.28 -18.29
CA TYR A 109 -2.78 -9.00 -18.39
C TYR A 109 -2.63 -10.08 -17.32
N TYR A 110 -2.86 -9.76 -16.05
CA TYR A 110 -2.73 -10.75 -14.97
C TYR A 110 -3.86 -11.78 -14.93
N ALA A 111 -5.06 -11.41 -15.42
CA ALA A 111 -6.15 -12.37 -15.64
C ALA A 111 -5.79 -13.41 -16.72
N GLY A 112 -5.11 -13.01 -17.79
CA GLY A 112 -4.60 -13.96 -18.80
C GLY A 112 -3.41 -14.78 -18.28
N TRP A 113 -2.50 -14.14 -17.52
CA TRP A 113 -1.34 -14.79 -16.93
C TRP A 113 -1.71 -15.93 -15.96
N SER A 114 -2.79 -15.77 -15.18
CA SER A 114 -3.22 -16.78 -14.20
C SER A 114 -3.55 -18.13 -14.84
N VAL A 115 -3.97 -18.12 -16.11
CA VAL A 115 -4.33 -19.30 -16.89
C VAL A 115 -3.11 -19.88 -17.63
N SER A 116 -2.15 -19.02 -18.02
CA SER A 116 -0.95 -19.43 -18.76
C SER A 116 0.33 -18.80 -18.18
N PRO A 117 0.80 -19.26 -17.01
CA PRO A 117 1.90 -18.63 -16.28
C PRO A 117 3.27 -18.80 -16.98
N HIS A 118 3.43 -19.84 -17.80
CA HIS A 118 4.67 -20.17 -18.52
C HIS A 118 5.16 -19.07 -19.47
N HIS A 119 4.28 -18.15 -19.89
CA HIS A 119 4.67 -17.02 -20.73
C HIS A 119 5.57 -16.00 -20.00
N LEU A 120 5.51 -15.91 -18.67
CA LEU A 120 6.39 -15.04 -17.88
C LEU A 120 7.77 -15.67 -17.64
N GLU A 121 7.84 -16.99 -17.43
CA GLU A 121 9.09 -17.72 -17.15
C GLU A 121 10.13 -17.56 -18.25
N SER A 122 9.69 -17.48 -19.52
CA SER A 122 10.57 -17.23 -20.67
C SER A 122 11.10 -15.79 -20.75
N ARG A 123 10.50 -14.84 -20.00
CA ARG A 123 10.77 -13.40 -20.09
C ARG A 123 11.30 -12.78 -18.82
N SER A 124 11.62 -13.59 -17.83
CA SER A 124 12.44 -13.25 -16.67
C SER A 124 13.87 -12.87 -17.08
N ARG A 125 14.05 -11.88 -17.97
CA ARG A 125 15.26 -11.08 -17.97
C ARG A 125 15.19 -10.26 -16.71
N CYS A 126 15.74 -10.87 -15.66
CA CYS A 126 15.94 -10.35 -14.32
C CYS A 126 16.02 -8.83 -14.37
N VAL A 127 15.01 -8.14 -13.85
CA VAL A 127 15.13 -6.70 -13.64
C VAL A 127 16.28 -6.54 -12.67
N VAL A 128 17.42 -6.04 -13.17
CA VAL A 128 18.60 -5.81 -12.35
C VAL A 128 18.37 -4.49 -11.65
N LEU A 129 18.18 -4.55 -10.33
CA LEU A 129 18.14 -3.35 -9.52
C LEU A 129 19.51 -2.62 -9.58
N PRO A 130 19.53 -1.29 -9.38
CA PRO A 130 20.77 -0.57 -9.17
C PRO A 130 21.61 -1.23 -8.06
N LYS A 131 22.94 -1.17 -8.18
CA LYS A 131 23.86 -1.80 -7.22
C LYS A 131 23.65 -1.34 -5.77
N ASP A 132 23.11 -0.14 -5.61
CA ASP A 132 22.98 0.54 -4.32
C ASP A 132 21.49 0.64 -3.92
N ALA A 133 20.65 -0.27 -4.45
CA ALA A 133 19.22 -0.26 -4.21
C ALA A 133 18.90 -0.64 -2.75
N LEU A 134 18.07 0.20 -2.12
CA LEU A 134 17.62 0.02 -0.74
C LEU A 134 16.10 -0.17 -0.74
N ALA A 135 15.60 -1.13 0.06
CA ALA A 135 14.19 -1.18 0.40
C ALA A 135 13.97 -0.52 1.76
N VAL A 136 13.06 0.44 1.81
CA VAL A 136 12.70 1.16 3.04
C VAL A 136 11.22 0.98 3.32
N PHE A 137 10.90 0.44 4.49
CA PHE A 137 9.53 0.26 4.97
C PHE A 137 9.20 1.34 6.00
N GLY A 138 8.21 2.19 5.69
CA GLY A 138 7.78 3.25 6.60
C GLY A 138 7.00 2.71 7.80
N GLY A 139 6.86 3.55 8.84
CA GLY A 139 5.85 3.37 9.88
C GLY A 139 4.63 4.27 9.63
N ALA A 140 3.70 4.29 10.59
CA ALA A 140 2.53 5.19 10.61
C ALA A 140 2.89 6.69 10.63
N LEU A 141 4.18 7.03 10.70
CA LEU A 141 4.69 8.38 10.49
C LEU A 141 4.67 8.83 9.01
N GLY A 142 4.24 7.97 8.08
CA GLY A 142 4.11 8.29 6.65
C GLY A 142 2.99 7.58 5.89
N CYS A 143 2.12 6.81 6.56
CA CYS A 143 0.90 6.26 5.95
C CYS A 143 -0.33 6.79 6.68
N ALA A 144 -1.08 7.62 5.95
CA ALA A 144 -2.47 7.34 5.57
C ALA A 144 -3.20 6.38 6.52
N LYS A 145 -4.15 6.95 7.26
CA LYS A 145 -5.24 6.32 8.02
C LYS A 145 -5.56 4.89 7.57
N GLY A 146 -5.91 4.00 8.50
CA GLY A 146 -6.18 2.59 8.16
C GLY A 146 -7.23 2.41 7.07
N ALA A 147 -8.21 3.31 6.96
CA ALA A 147 -9.16 3.34 5.84
C ALA A 147 -8.47 3.47 4.46
N GLU A 148 -7.48 4.36 4.33
CA GLU A 148 -6.71 4.53 3.11
C GLU A 148 -5.81 3.31 2.83
N CYS A 149 -5.27 2.67 3.88
CA CYS A 149 -4.55 1.40 3.72
C CYS A 149 -5.46 0.31 3.15
N LEU A 150 -6.70 0.20 3.63
CA LEU A 150 -7.69 -0.74 3.09
C LEU A 150 -7.99 -0.46 1.60
N ASP A 151 -8.11 0.82 1.22
CA ASP A 151 -8.31 1.20 -0.19
C ASP A 151 -7.11 0.80 -1.07
N ILE A 152 -5.88 0.91 -0.54
CA ILE A 152 -4.69 0.42 -1.24
C ILE A 152 -4.74 -1.11 -1.38
N VAL A 153 -5.16 -1.85 -0.36
CA VAL A 153 -5.31 -3.31 -0.45
C VAL A 153 -6.35 -3.66 -1.53
N ARG A 154 -7.50 -2.97 -1.55
CA ARG A 154 -8.52 -3.15 -2.60
C ARG A 154 -7.96 -2.92 -3.98
N ASP A 155 -7.25 -1.81 -4.19
CA ASP A 155 -6.59 -1.49 -5.46
C ASP A 155 -5.59 -2.58 -5.89
N LEU A 156 -4.82 -3.13 -4.95
CA LEU A 156 -3.86 -4.19 -5.23
C LEU A 156 -4.55 -5.51 -5.61
N VAL A 157 -5.60 -5.90 -4.90
CA VAL A 157 -6.36 -7.12 -5.19
C VAL A 157 -7.12 -7.00 -6.50
N ASP A 158 -7.73 -5.86 -6.76
CA ASP A 158 -8.46 -5.61 -8.00
C ASP A 158 -7.55 -5.64 -9.24
N VAL A 159 -6.30 -5.16 -9.15
CA VAL A 159 -5.34 -5.18 -10.28
C VAL A 159 -4.53 -6.46 -10.36
N TYR A 160 -4.06 -6.98 -9.22
CA TYR A 160 -3.08 -8.05 -9.13
C TYR A 160 -3.62 -9.31 -8.44
N GLY A 161 -4.94 -9.46 -8.29
CA GLY A 161 -5.60 -10.58 -7.60
C GLY A 161 -4.93 -11.94 -7.85
N PRO A 162 -4.71 -12.35 -9.11
CA PRO A 162 -4.03 -13.63 -9.40
C PRO A 162 -2.64 -13.82 -8.78
N LEU A 163 -1.93 -12.74 -8.46
CA LEU A 163 -0.62 -12.77 -7.79
C LEU A 163 -0.74 -12.79 -6.26
N VAL A 164 -1.81 -12.21 -5.71
CA VAL A 164 -1.89 -11.86 -4.29
C VAL A 164 -2.96 -12.64 -3.52
N ASP A 165 -4.01 -13.16 -4.16
CA ASP A 165 -5.19 -13.71 -3.47
C ASP A 165 -4.82 -14.86 -2.52
N GLY A 166 -4.04 -15.84 -3.00
CA GLY A 166 -3.62 -16.97 -2.17
C GLY A 166 -2.71 -16.56 -1.00
N TYR A 167 -1.90 -15.52 -1.19
CA TYR A 167 -1.05 -14.97 -0.14
C TYR A 167 -1.86 -14.16 0.88
N LEU A 168 -2.78 -13.31 0.40
CA LEU A 168 -3.67 -12.51 1.23
C LEU A 168 -4.53 -13.43 2.11
N GLY A 169 -5.18 -14.44 1.52
CA GLY A 169 -5.99 -15.42 2.24
C GLY A 169 -5.21 -16.14 3.35
N ALA A 170 -3.95 -16.51 3.08
CA ALA A 170 -3.11 -17.12 4.10
C ALA A 170 -2.78 -16.19 5.27
N LEU A 171 -2.64 -14.88 5.03
CA LEU A 171 -2.36 -13.88 6.05
C LEU A 171 -3.61 -13.48 6.85
N THR A 172 -4.75 -13.29 6.17
CA THR A 172 -6.04 -12.97 6.81
C THR A 172 -6.52 -14.11 7.68
N GLU A 173 -6.40 -15.36 7.23
CA GLU A 173 -6.71 -16.55 8.04
C GLU A 173 -5.86 -16.58 9.33
N PHE A 174 -4.56 -16.31 9.20
CA PHE A 174 -3.67 -16.21 10.36
C PHE A 174 -4.14 -15.11 11.32
N VAL A 175 -4.35 -13.89 10.84
CA VAL A 175 -4.77 -12.76 11.69
C VAL A 175 -6.11 -13.06 12.37
N GLN A 176 -7.10 -13.56 11.63
CA GLN A 176 -8.43 -13.91 12.16
C GLN A 176 -8.36 -14.89 13.33
N ARG A 177 -7.42 -15.84 13.28
CA ARG A 177 -7.17 -16.77 14.38
C ARG A 177 -6.52 -16.07 15.58
N GLU A 178 -5.47 -15.27 15.36
CA GLU A 178 -4.70 -14.68 16.45
C GLU A 178 -5.47 -13.57 17.19
N ILE A 179 -6.36 -12.82 16.51
CA ILE A 179 -7.17 -11.77 17.17
C ILE A 179 -8.18 -12.32 18.18
N GLN A 180 -8.41 -13.64 18.20
CA GLN A 180 -9.28 -14.30 19.19
C GLN A 180 -8.62 -14.45 20.56
N ASP A 181 -7.33 -14.11 20.70
CA ASP A 181 -6.66 -14.13 22.00
C ASP A 181 -7.35 -13.18 22.98
N SER A 182 -7.72 -13.71 24.16
CA SER A 182 -8.53 -13.00 25.15
C SER A 182 -7.88 -11.72 25.68
N TYR A 183 -6.56 -11.58 25.58
CA TYR A 183 -5.83 -10.40 26.02
C TYR A 183 -6.02 -9.21 25.08
N ILE A 184 -6.30 -9.46 23.80
CA ILE A 184 -6.40 -8.41 22.75
C ILE A 184 -7.74 -8.39 22.00
N ALA A 185 -8.57 -9.41 22.11
CA ALA A 185 -9.81 -9.56 21.35
C ALA A 185 -10.76 -8.36 21.47
N HIS A 186 -10.75 -7.66 22.61
CA HIS A 186 -11.59 -6.47 22.84
C HIS A 186 -11.22 -5.27 21.95
N PHE A 187 -10.01 -5.22 21.37
CA PHE A 187 -9.63 -4.21 20.36
C PHE A 187 -10.23 -4.50 18.99
N TYR A 188 -10.72 -5.71 18.75
CA TYR A 188 -11.19 -6.18 17.45
C TYR A 188 -12.71 -6.41 17.44
N SER A 189 -13.49 -5.42 17.89
CA SER A 189 -14.96 -5.52 17.98
C SER A 189 -15.67 -5.78 16.65
N HIS A 190 -15.05 -5.42 15.53
CA HIS A 190 -15.53 -5.71 14.17
C HIS A 190 -14.66 -6.74 13.44
N ALA A 191 -13.89 -7.54 14.19
CA ALA A 191 -12.90 -8.48 13.67
C ALA A 191 -11.89 -7.82 12.70
N MET A 192 -11.18 -8.63 11.91
CA MET A 192 -10.25 -8.17 10.89
C MET A 192 -10.58 -8.82 9.53
N ASP A 193 -11.83 -8.69 9.09
CA ASP A 193 -12.36 -9.38 7.91
C ASP A 193 -12.06 -8.63 6.61
N VAL A 194 -10.76 -8.52 6.32
CA VAL A 194 -10.26 -7.78 5.15
C VAL A 194 -10.85 -8.32 3.84
N GLU A 195 -11.04 -9.63 3.73
CA GLU A 195 -11.64 -10.25 2.53
C GLU A 195 -13.08 -9.80 2.33
N ALA A 196 -13.93 -9.84 3.35
CA ALA A 196 -15.29 -9.32 3.25
C ALA A 196 -15.30 -7.83 2.90
N TRP A 197 -14.40 -7.04 3.49
CA TRP A 197 -14.31 -5.60 3.24
C TRP A 197 -13.82 -5.25 1.82
N ILE A 198 -13.09 -6.16 1.17
CA ILE A 198 -12.70 -6.03 -0.24
C ILE A 198 -13.87 -6.37 -1.15
N VAL A 199 -14.56 -7.49 -0.88
CA VAL A 199 -15.67 -7.99 -1.71
C VAL A 199 -16.88 -7.04 -1.65
N ASP A 200 -17.24 -6.60 -0.45
CA ASP A 200 -18.29 -5.61 -0.23
C ASP A 200 -17.73 -4.41 0.53
N PRO A 201 -17.40 -3.30 -0.16
CA PRO A 201 -16.91 -2.09 0.49
C PRO A 201 -17.86 -1.51 1.53
N LYS A 202 -19.16 -1.81 1.46
CA LYS A 202 -20.16 -1.36 2.44
C LYS A 202 -20.11 -2.14 3.76
N SER A 203 -19.49 -3.32 3.76
CA SER A 203 -19.28 -4.13 4.96
C SER A 203 -18.12 -3.63 5.83
N ALA A 204 -17.27 -2.75 5.28
CA ALA A 204 -16.14 -2.18 6.01
C ALA A 204 -16.61 -1.36 7.22
N PRO A 205 -15.98 -1.50 8.40
CA PRO A 205 -16.27 -0.69 9.57
C PRO A 205 -16.07 0.80 9.33
N ALA A 206 -16.55 1.61 10.28
CA ALA A 206 -16.35 3.06 10.25
C ALA A 206 -14.85 3.43 10.24
N PRO A 207 -14.46 4.55 9.61
CA PRO A 207 -13.07 4.99 9.54
C PRO A 207 -12.37 5.03 10.89
N GLU A 208 -13.07 5.38 11.97
CA GLU A 208 -12.51 5.46 13.32
C GLU A 208 -12.02 4.09 13.82
N TYR A 209 -12.70 3.00 13.46
CA TYR A 209 -12.23 1.65 13.77
C TYR A 209 -11.03 1.28 12.93
N LEU A 210 -11.07 1.56 11.62
CA LEU A 210 -9.97 1.28 10.69
C LEU A 210 -8.70 2.04 11.07
N ASP A 211 -8.86 3.27 11.56
CA ASP A 211 -7.77 4.17 11.94
C ASP A 211 -7.25 3.90 13.35
N SER A 212 -7.91 3.02 14.12
CA SER A 212 -7.41 2.60 15.42
C SER A 212 -6.05 1.90 15.26
N PRO A 213 -5.07 2.14 16.17
CA PRO A 213 -3.74 1.55 16.04
C PRO A 213 -3.69 0.02 15.82
N PRO A 214 -4.51 -0.82 16.50
CA PRO A 214 -4.52 -2.28 16.32
C PRO A 214 -4.90 -2.70 14.90
N VAL A 215 -5.80 -1.95 14.26
CA VAL A 215 -6.33 -2.25 12.92
C VAL A 215 -5.47 -1.61 11.85
N ALA A 216 -5.14 -0.32 12.01
CA ALA A 216 -4.34 0.44 11.06
C ALA A 216 -2.96 -0.17 10.84
N PHE A 217 -2.29 -0.65 11.90
CA PHE A 217 -0.96 -1.27 11.76
C PHE A 217 -1.04 -2.61 11.02
N LEU A 218 -2.07 -3.41 11.25
CA LEU A 218 -2.28 -4.65 10.49
C LEU A 218 -2.51 -4.36 9.00
N LEU A 219 -3.38 -3.39 8.68
CA LEU A 219 -3.64 -2.97 7.30
C LEU A 219 -2.37 -2.42 6.62
N LEU A 220 -1.59 -1.60 7.32
CA LEU A 220 -0.33 -1.08 6.81
C LEU A 220 0.68 -2.21 6.54
N GLY A 221 0.81 -3.16 7.46
CA GLY A 221 1.64 -4.35 7.27
C GLY A 221 1.22 -5.14 6.03
N LEU A 222 -0.08 -5.36 5.84
CA LEU A 222 -0.62 -6.00 4.64
C LEU A 222 -0.25 -5.25 3.37
N VAL A 223 -0.46 -3.92 3.32
CA VAL A 223 -0.10 -3.09 2.17
C VAL A 223 1.37 -3.24 1.81
N GLN A 224 2.27 -3.15 2.80
CA GLN A 224 3.72 -3.22 2.56
C GLN A 224 4.14 -4.59 2.02
N LEU A 225 3.60 -5.66 2.62
CA LEU A 225 3.88 -7.03 2.21
C LEU A 225 3.31 -7.36 0.82
N LEU A 226 2.09 -6.93 0.53
CA LEU A 226 1.45 -7.13 -0.78
C LEU A 226 2.17 -6.37 -1.88
N ARG A 227 2.57 -5.11 -1.65
CA ARG A 227 3.35 -4.34 -2.62
C ARG A 227 4.67 -5.02 -2.95
N LEU A 228 5.36 -5.54 -1.95
CA LEU A 228 6.61 -6.27 -2.18
C LEU A 228 6.38 -7.57 -2.95
N LEU A 229 5.33 -8.32 -2.60
CA LEU A 229 4.95 -9.53 -3.34
C LEU A 229 4.67 -9.20 -4.81
N VAL A 230 3.83 -8.20 -5.08
CA VAL A 230 3.52 -7.75 -6.44
C VAL A 230 4.81 -7.40 -7.17
N LEU A 231 5.66 -6.56 -6.59
CA LEU A 231 6.95 -6.18 -7.18
C LEU A 231 7.79 -7.41 -7.54
N SER A 232 7.97 -8.34 -6.59
CA SER A 232 8.72 -9.57 -6.79
C SER A 232 8.16 -10.42 -7.92
N LYS A 233 6.84 -10.63 -7.91
CA LYS A 233 6.13 -11.46 -8.90
C LYS A 233 6.15 -10.85 -10.28
N THR A 234 6.02 -9.53 -10.38
CA THR A 234 6.17 -8.82 -11.66
C THR A 234 7.57 -9.00 -12.25
N PHE A 235 8.60 -9.14 -11.43
CA PHE A 235 9.97 -9.39 -11.89
C PHE A 235 10.27 -10.87 -12.18
N GLY A 236 9.30 -11.77 -11.95
CA GLY A 236 9.51 -13.22 -12.08
C GLY A 236 10.47 -13.77 -11.02
N LEU A 237 10.54 -13.13 -9.85
CA LEU A 237 11.41 -13.50 -8.74
C LEU A 237 10.59 -13.94 -7.52
N SER A 238 11.18 -14.80 -6.68
CA SER A 238 10.74 -14.93 -5.29
C SER A 238 11.15 -13.70 -4.49
N VAL A 239 10.46 -13.43 -3.38
CA VAL A 239 10.78 -12.24 -2.56
C VAL A 239 12.23 -12.30 -2.05
N GLY A 240 12.71 -13.49 -1.63
CA GLY A 240 14.10 -13.66 -1.23
C GLY A 240 15.11 -13.45 -2.37
N GLN A 241 14.76 -13.76 -3.62
CA GLN A 241 15.59 -13.45 -4.78
C GLN A 241 15.64 -11.94 -5.07
N LEU A 242 14.50 -11.24 -4.94
CA LEU A 242 14.44 -9.78 -5.06
C LEU A 242 15.31 -9.12 -3.98
N VAL A 243 15.19 -9.56 -2.73
CA VAL A 243 15.95 -9.02 -1.59
C VAL A 243 17.45 -9.22 -1.75
N LYS A 244 17.90 -10.33 -2.35
CA LYS A 244 19.33 -10.56 -2.65
C LYS A 244 19.93 -9.56 -3.63
N GLN A 245 19.12 -8.81 -4.37
CA GLN A 245 19.58 -7.75 -5.27
C GLN A 245 19.66 -6.38 -4.59
N LEU A 246 19.15 -6.25 -3.36
CA LEU A 246 19.23 -5.04 -2.57
C LEU A 246 20.52 -5.02 -1.76
N ASP A 247 21.08 -3.83 -1.61
CA ASP A 247 22.24 -3.61 -0.73
C ASP A 247 21.82 -3.67 0.74
N ALA A 248 20.65 -3.12 1.07
CA ALA A 248 20.05 -3.25 2.39
C ALA A 248 18.52 -3.14 2.40
N VAL A 249 17.96 -3.62 3.51
CA VAL A 249 16.56 -3.48 3.86
C VAL A 249 16.48 -2.75 5.20
N ALA A 250 15.73 -1.66 5.24
CA ALA A 250 15.57 -0.82 6.42
C ALA A 250 14.08 -0.58 6.71
N GLY A 251 13.79 -0.26 7.96
CA GLY A 251 12.44 0.09 8.38
C GLY A 251 12.45 1.23 9.38
N HIS A 252 11.50 2.15 9.23
CA HIS A 252 11.29 3.27 10.14
C HIS A 252 10.22 2.92 11.17
N SER A 253 10.51 3.10 12.46
CA SER A 253 9.62 2.70 13.56
C SER A 253 9.20 1.22 13.43
N HIS A 254 7.90 0.91 13.47
CA HIS A 254 7.41 -0.45 13.27
C HIS A 254 7.57 -1.00 11.84
N GLY A 255 7.92 -0.17 10.85
CA GLY A 255 8.36 -0.65 9.54
C GLY A 255 9.58 -1.58 9.62
N LEU A 256 10.35 -1.51 10.71
CA LEU A 256 11.43 -2.44 11.01
C LEU A 256 10.96 -3.90 11.12
N ILE A 257 9.73 -4.13 11.59
CA ILE A 257 9.14 -5.46 11.71
C ILE A 257 8.97 -6.07 10.31
N ILE A 258 8.47 -5.28 9.35
CA ILE A 258 8.34 -5.71 7.95
C ILE A 258 9.71 -5.89 7.31
N ALA A 259 10.63 -4.94 7.50
CA ALA A 259 12.00 -5.04 7.01
C ALA A 259 12.70 -6.34 7.47
N ALA A 260 12.54 -6.72 8.74
CA ALA A 260 13.10 -7.95 9.29
C ALA A 260 12.48 -9.22 8.67
N ALA A 261 11.16 -9.24 8.47
CA ALA A 261 10.50 -10.37 7.80
C ALA A 261 10.96 -10.53 6.35
N VAL A 262 11.12 -9.41 5.65
CA VAL A 262 11.63 -9.37 4.27
C VAL A 262 13.07 -9.87 4.21
N ALA A 263 13.94 -9.39 5.10
CA ALA A 263 15.33 -9.84 5.18
C ALA A 263 15.47 -11.33 5.55
N ALA A 264 14.53 -11.89 6.30
CA ALA A 264 14.52 -13.30 6.70
C ALA A 264 14.01 -14.26 5.61
N SER A 265 13.55 -13.74 4.46
CA SER A 265 12.94 -14.55 3.40
C SER A 265 13.97 -15.32 2.59
N SER A 266 13.73 -16.61 2.39
CA SER A 266 14.61 -17.47 1.60
C SER A 266 14.46 -17.19 0.11
N PRO A 267 15.55 -17.16 -0.67
CA PRO A 267 15.48 -17.11 -2.13
C PRO A 267 14.91 -18.39 -2.76
N SER A 268 14.87 -19.51 -2.02
CA SER A 268 14.45 -20.82 -2.55
C SER A 268 12.95 -20.92 -2.83
N ASP A 269 12.12 -20.20 -2.07
CA ASP A 269 10.67 -20.34 -2.11
C ASP A 269 9.97 -19.14 -1.45
N ASP A 270 8.72 -18.89 -1.85
CA ASP A 270 7.87 -17.86 -1.24
C ASP A 270 7.16 -18.34 0.04
N ALA A 271 7.21 -19.63 0.36
CA ALA A 271 6.60 -20.15 1.59
C ALA A 271 7.32 -19.59 2.82
N SER A 272 8.65 -19.44 2.75
CA SER A 272 9.46 -18.78 3.76
C SER A 272 9.04 -17.32 4.00
N PHE A 273 8.75 -16.57 2.92
CA PHE A 273 8.23 -15.21 3.01
C PHE A 273 6.86 -15.19 3.68
N THR A 274 5.91 -16.03 3.26
CA THR A 274 4.59 -16.13 3.90
C THR A 274 4.70 -16.44 5.40
N ALA A 275 5.60 -17.33 5.82
CA ALA A 275 5.83 -17.63 7.22
C ALA A 275 6.42 -16.44 8.00
N ALA A 276 7.38 -15.72 7.41
CA ALA A 276 7.94 -14.50 8.00
C ALA A 276 6.90 -13.38 8.12
N SER A 277 6.05 -13.22 7.10
CA SER A 277 4.95 -12.26 7.05
C SER A 277 3.90 -12.49 8.12
N LYS A 278 3.51 -13.76 8.37
CA LYS A 278 2.62 -14.10 9.49
C LYS A 278 3.20 -13.64 10.83
N ARG A 279 4.48 -13.93 11.08
CA ARG A 279 5.16 -13.47 12.31
C ARG A 279 5.21 -11.95 12.41
N ALA A 280 5.51 -11.27 11.31
CA ALA A 280 5.49 -9.81 11.26
C ALA A 280 4.10 -9.24 11.58
N LEU A 281 3.02 -9.78 11.01
CA LEU A 281 1.67 -9.34 11.33
C LEU A 281 1.31 -9.61 12.80
N GLY A 282 1.72 -10.74 13.37
CA GLY A 282 1.56 -11.01 14.80
C GLY A 282 2.29 -9.98 15.68
N MET A 283 3.50 -9.57 15.29
CA MET A 283 4.23 -8.49 15.98
C MET A 283 3.56 -7.13 15.79
N MET A 284 3.06 -6.81 14.60
CA MET A 284 2.33 -5.57 14.32
C MET A 284 1.04 -5.47 15.13
N MET A 285 0.32 -6.59 15.27
CA MET A 285 -0.86 -6.73 16.14
C MET A 285 -0.52 -6.36 17.58
N LEU A 286 0.50 -7.01 18.15
CA LEU A 286 0.95 -6.71 19.52
C LEU A 286 1.46 -5.27 19.66
N PHE A 287 2.15 -4.74 18.65
CA PHE A 287 2.62 -3.36 18.63
C PHE A 287 1.46 -2.35 18.65
N GLY A 288 0.32 -2.67 18.04
CA GLY A 288 -0.89 -1.85 18.08
C GLY A 288 -1.66 -1.97 19.41
N CYS A 289 -1.75 -3.17 19.99
CA CYS A 289 -2.54 -3.43 21.19
C CYS A 289 -1.81 -3.08 22.50
N LEU A 290 -0.56 -3.52 22.67
CA LEU A 290 0.13 -3.47 23.96
C LEU A 290 0.30 -2.05 24.52
N PRO A 291 0.67 -1.02 23.72
CA PRO A 291 0.78 0.34 24.25
C PRO A 291 -0.53 0.86 24.84
N GLN A 292 -1.67 0.45 24.27
CA GLN A 292 -2.99 0.86 24.77
C GLN A 292 -3.37 0.17 26.07
N LEU A 293 -2.85 -1.03 26.32
CA LEU A 293 -3.05 -1.76 27.58
C LEU A 293 -2.16 -1.25 28.69
N VAL A 294 -0.90 -0.95 28.37
CA VAL A 294 0.11 -0.58 29.35
C VAL A 294 0.06 0.91 29.69
N SER A 295 -0.23 1.78 28.72
CA SER A 295 -0.29 3.23 28.90
C SER A 295 -1.50 3.83 28.17
N PRO A 296 -2.73 3.57 28.66
CA PRO A 296 -3.94 4.13 28.08
C PRO A 296 -3.91 5.65 28.15
N GLN A 297 -4.20 6.31 27.02
CA GLN A 297 -4.16 7.76 26.95
C GLN A 297 -5.39 8.37 27.62
N PRO A 298 -5.22 9.36 28.51
CA PRO A 298 -6.35 9.97 29.20
C PRO A 298 -7.18 10.83 28.23
N ALA A 299 -8.50 10.81 28.40
CA ALA A 299 -9.38 11.68 27.64
C ALA A 299 -9.05 13.16 27.88
N LEU A 300 -9.07 13.95 26.81
CA LEU A 300 -8.94 15.39 26.84
C LEU A 300 -10.31 16.07 26.91
N HIS A 301 -10.35 17.28 27.46
CA HIS A 301 -11.56 18.09 27.45
C HIS A 301 -11.90 18.50 25.99
N PRO A 302 -13.17 18.45 25.54
CA PRO A 302 -13.53 18.74 24.15
C PRO A 302 -13.06 20.11 23.64
N LEU A 303 -13.08 21.14 24.50
CA LEU A 303 -12.55 22.46 24.14
C LEU A 303 -11.04 22.45 23.84
N ALA A 304 -10.25 21.65 24.57
CA ALA A 304 -8.82 21.53 24.33
C ALA A 304 -8.53 20.78 23.02
N VAL A 305 -9.34 19.75 22.71
CA VAL A 305 -9.26 19.04 21.41
C VAL A 305 -9.55 20.02 20.28
N SER A 306 -10.68 20.74 20.36
CA SER A 306 -11.06 21.71 19.34
C SER A 306 -10.00 22.78 19.15
N GLU A 307 -9.41 23.33 20.22
CA GLU A 307 -8.33 24.32 20.12
C GLU A 307 -7.09 23.80 19.37
N CYS A 308 -6.71 22.54 19.60
CA CYS A 308 -5.57 21.94 18.89
C CYS A 308 -5.90 21.67 17.42
N GLU A 309 -7.11 21.18 17.13
CA GLU A 309 -7.54 20.83 15.77
C GLU A 309 -7.49 22.00 14.79
N HIS A 310 -7.72 23.23 15.27
CA HIS A 310 -7.65 24.43 14.42
C HIS A 310 -6.22 24.85 14.06
N VAL A 311 -5.20 24.37 14.78
CA VAL A 311 -3.82 24.84 14.63
C VAL A 311 -2.83 23.71 14.35
N GLU A 312 -2.73 22.70 15.22
CA GLU A 312 -1.79 21.58 15.07
C GLU A 312 -2.43 20.29 14.55
N GLY A 313 -3.77 20.18 14.62
CA GLY A 313 -4.51 18.97 14.29
C GLY A 313 -4.96 18.19 15.52
N THR A 314 -5.51 16.99 15.29
CA THR A 314 -6.06 16.16 16.36
C THR A 314 -4.96 15.73 17.35
N PRO A 315 -5.11 16.01 18.66
CA PRO A 315 -4.12 15.61 19.66
C PRO A 315 -3.83 14.11 19.65
N SER A 316 -2.55 13.77 19.80
CA SER A 316 -2.10 12.37 19.82
C SER A 316 -0.93 12.22 20.81
N PRO A 317 -0.58 10.99 21.24
CA PRO A 317 0.59 10.74 22.10
C PRO A 317 1.94 10.94 21.38
N MET A 318 1.91 11.47 20.15
CA MET A 318 3.07 11.83 19.33
C MET A 318 2.83 13.19 18.66
N ALA A 319 3.84 14.06 18.62
CA ALA A 319 3.78 15.35 17.95
C ALA A 319 5.03 15.57 17.08
N SER A 320 4.82 16.03 15.84
CA SER A 320 5.90 16.42 14.93
C SER A 320 6.33 17.85 15.21
N VAL A 321 7.63 18.09 15.32
CA VAL A 321 8.24 19.41 15.51
C VAL A 321 9.19 19.66 14.36
N ARG A 322 8.99 20.74 13.60
CA ARG A 322 9.76 21.05 12.39
C ARG A 322 10.35 22.46 12.45
N GLY A 323 11.30 22.76 11.57
CA GLY A 323 11.81 24.13 11.39
C GLY A 323 12.81 24.64 12.44
N VAL A 324 13.09 23.87 13.50
CA VAL A 324 14.02 24.25 14.57
C VAL A 324 15.17 23.27 14.72
N PRO A 325 16.37 23.70 15.15
CA PRO A 325 17.47 22.79 15.49
C PRO A 325 17.15 21.93 16.72
N ARG A 326 17.75 20.73 16.76
CA ARG A 326 17.58 19.77 17.87
C ARG A 326 17.79 20.37 19.26
N GLN A 327 18.78 21.24 19.41
CA GLN A 327 19.13 21.87 20.69
C GLN A 327 17.96 22.65 21.30
N ILE A 328 17.11 23.26 20.46
CA ILE A 328 15.92 23.97 20.93
C ILE A 328 14.88 22.98 21.45
N VAL A 329 14.67 21.87 20.73
CA VAL A 329 13.75 20.80 21.13
C VAL A 329 14.18 20.21 22.47
N ASP A 330 15.46 19.83 22.60
CA ASP A 330 16.02 19.25 23.83
C ASP A 330 15.83 20.22 25.01
N ALA A 331 16.12 21.52 24.85
CA ALA A 331 15.93 22.52 25.90
C ALA A 331 14.47 22.71 26.33
N VAL A 332 13.51 22.60 25.40
CA VAL A 332 12.07 22.65 25.72
C VAL A 332 11.66 21.42 26.52
N LEU A 333 12.09 20.22 26.10
CA LEU A 333 11.78 18.96 26.76
C LEU A 333 12.39 18.89 28.17
N GLU A 334 13.67 19.26 28.31
CA GLU A 334 14.33 19.32 29.62
C GLU A 334 13.64 20.28 30.58
N LYS A 335 13.28 21.48 30.10
CA LYS A 335 12.56 22.47 30.92
C LYS A 335 11.20 21.94 31.36
N TYR A 336 10.47 21.27 30.47
CA TYR A 336 9.17 20.70 30.78
C TYR A 336 9.28 19.53 31.77
N ASN A 337 10.16 18.56 31.51
CA ASN A 337 10.35 17.39 32.38
C ASN A 337 10.87 17.79 33.77
N LYS A 338 11.65 18.87 33.88
CA LYS A 338 12.04 19.42 35.18
C LYS A 338 10.85 20.01 35.97
N PHE A 339 9.86 20.55 35.27
CA PHE A 339 8.63 21.07 35.88
C PHE A 339 7.74 19.94 36.41
N VAL A 340 7.66 18.81 35.69
CA VAL A 340 6.90 17.62 36.08
C VAL A 340 7.75 16.53 36.75
N LYS A 341 8.90 16.89 37.34
CA LYS A 341 9.92 15.94 37.83
C LYS A 341 9.42 14.85 38.79
N ASP A 342 8.32 15.11 39.50
CA ASP A 342 7.75 14.22 40.51
C ASP A 342 6.66 13.30 39.91
N ASP A 343 6.34 13.46 38.62
CA ASP A 343 5.36 12.68 37.86
C ASP A 343 6.02 12.13 36.59
N SER A 344 6.59 10.93 36.69
CA SER A 344 7.30 10.28 35.57
C SER A 344 6.40 9.99 34.37
N GLU A 345 5.10 9.75 34.59
CA GLU A 345 4.13 9.49 33.52
C GLU A 345 3.83 10.75 32.71
N ALA A 346 4.06 11.93 33.30
CA ALA A 346 3.91 13.20 32.62
C ALA A 346 5.13 13.59 31.77
N HIS A 347 6.23 12.83 31.79
CA HIS A 347 7.42 13.16 31.01
C HIS A 347 7.16 13.06 29.49
N VAL A 348 7.86 13.90 28.73
CA VAL A 348 7.85 13.93 27.27
C VAL A 348 9.26 13.68 26.74
N PHE A 349 9.37 12.91 25.68
CA PHE A 349 10.65 12.43 25.16
C PHE A 349 10.81 12.77 23.68
N LEU A 350 12.06 12.94 23.25
CA LEU A 350 12.43 12.94 21.84
C LEU A 350 12.48 11.49 21.37
N SER A 351 11.63 11.14 20.40
CA SER A 351 11.35 9.75 20.02
C SER A 351 11.88 9.42 18.63
N VAL A 352 11.84 10.38 17.70
CA VAL A 352 12.38 10.21 16.36
C VAL A 352 13.15 11.46 15.95
N VAL A 353 14.29 11.25 15.31
CA VAL A 353 15.07 12.28 14.61
C VAL A 353 15.01 11.92 13.13
N ASP A 354 14.13 12.59 12.38
CA ASP A 354 13.96 12.32 10.94
C ASP A 354 14.99 13.10 10.13
N THR A 355 15.18 14.37 10.46
CA THR A 355 16.19 15.24 9.84
C THR A 355 16.88 16.09 10.92
N ASP A 356 17.78 16.97 10.51
CA ASP A 356 18.43 17.95 11.40
C ASP A 356 17.45 19.00 11.98
N THR A 357 16.26 19.10 11.41
CA THR A 357 15.22 20.09 11.71
C THR A 357 13.81 19.50 11.79
N SER A 358 13.66 18.17 11.70
CA SER A 358 12.39 17.46 11.82
C SER A 358 12.51 16.36 12.87
N PHE A 359 11.68 16.46 13.89
CA PHE A 359 11.70 15.59 15.05
C PHE A 359 10.29 15.12 15.38
N LEU A 360 10.22 14.00 16.07
CA LEU A 360 9.01 13.55 16.72
C LEU A 360 9.24 13.47 18.23
N ILE A 361 8.33 14.06 18.98
CA ILE A 361 8.27 13.92 20.43
C ILE A 361 7.08 13.04 20.83
N SER A 362 7.22 12.24 21.87
CA SER A 362 6.14 11.41 22.40
C SER A 362 6.01 11.51 23.91
N GLY A 363 4.82 11.24 24.42
CA GLY A 363 4.54 11.23 25.85
C GLY A 363 3.04 11.08 26.09
N ASN A 364 2.62 11.28 27.34
CA ASN A 364 1.21 11.37 27.66
C ASN A 364 0.55 12.51 26.86
N ILE A 365 -0.62 12.25 26.28
CA ILE A 365 -1.34 13.22 25.45
C ILE A 365 -1.60 14.57 26.19
N LYS A 366 -1.86 14.54 27.50
CA LYS A 366 -2.04 15.77 28.29
C LYS A 366 -0.75 16.56 28.36
N SER A 367 0.37 15.90 28.60
CA SER A 367 1.68 16.55 28.68
C SER A 367 2.11 17.12 27.35
N LEU A 368 1.92 16.36 26.27
CA LEU A 368 2.23 16.80 24.93
C LEU A 368 1.45 18.05 24.53
N VAL A 369 0.14 18.09 24.80
CA VAL A 369 -0.67 19.30 24.56
C VAL A 369 -0.09 20.50 25.32
N GLN A 370 0.35 20.33 26.57
CA GLN A 370 0.99 21.42 27.32
C GLN A 370 2.32 21.88 26.70
N VAL A 371 3.15 20.94 26.23
CA VAL A 371 4.39 21.26 25.53
C VAL A 371 4.11 22.02 24.24
N VAL A 372 3.18 21.53 23.40
CA VAL A 372 2.78 22.15 22.14
C VAL A 372 2.26 23.57 22.37
N LEU A 373 1.36 23.78 23.35
CA LEU A 373 0.85 25.11 23.68
C LEU A 373 1.96 26.07 24.16
N ASN A 374 2.98 25.56 24.86
CA ASN A 374 4.13 26.36 25.29
C ASN A 374 5.04 26.72 24.11
N VAL A 375 5.20 25.82 23.15
CA VAL A 375 5.91 26.08 21.88
C VAL A 375 5.16 27.13 21.06
N ARG A 376 3.84 26.96 20.86
CA ARG A 376 2.97 27.91 20.14
C ARG A 376 3.10 29.35 20.68
N LYS A 377 3.13 29.52 22.01
CA LYS A 377 3.28 30.85 22.65
C LYS A 377 4.62 31.54 22.38
N ARG A 378 5.65 30.78 21.97
CA ARG A 378 7.02 31.27 21.74
C ARG A 378 7.40 31.30 20.26
N ALA A 379 6.69 30.54 19.43
CA ALA A 379 6.85 30.54 17.99
C ALA A 379 6.23 31.79 17.36
N ALA A 380 6.68 32.11 16.15
CA ALA A 380 6.01 33.07 15.29
C ALA A 380 4.63 32.55 14.91
N ALA A 381 3.64 33.45 14.77
CA ALA A 381 2.36 33.06 14.19
C ALA A 381 2.56 32.65 12.72
N VAL A 382 1.68 31.79 12.22
CA VAL A 382 1.70 31.37 10.81
C VAL A 382 1.63 32.62 9.93
N ASN A 383 2.64 32.81 9.08
CA ASN A 383 2.82 33.99 8.21
C ASN A 383 3.05 35.34 8.94
N GLU A 384 3.56 35.35 10.17
CA GLU A 384 4.00 36.58 10.84
C GLU A 384 5.20 37.19 10.10
N ASP A 385 5.04 38.39 9.51
CA ASP A 385 6.14 39.08 8.86
C ASP A 385 7.12 39.64 9.90
N GLN A 386 8.28 38.98 10.00
CA GLN A 386 9.38 39.37 10.88
C GLN A 386 10.53 40.07 10.12
N SER A 387 10.32 40.50 8.88
CA SER A 387 11.35 41.14 8.04
C SER A 387 11.93 42.40 8.70
N ASN A 388 11.08 43.17 9.37
CA ASN A 388 11.45 44.39 10.10
C ASN A 388 11.94 44.13 11.54
N VAL A 389 11.98 42.88 12.00
CA VAL A 389 12.53 42.50 13.31
C VAL A 389 14.00 42.08 13.12
N PRO A 390 14.94 42.61 13.93
CA PRO A 390 16.33 42.17 13.90
C PRO A 390 16.46 40.66 14.05
N PHE A 391 17.35 40.03 13.29
CA PHE A 391 17.46 38.56 13.19
C PHE A 391 17.50 37.84 14.55
N LEU A 392 18.31 38.33 15.49
CA LEU A 392 18.45 37.74 16.84
C LEU A 392 17.21 37.92 17.74
N SER A 393 16.27 38.77 17.35
CA SER A 393 15.02 39.04 18.07
C SER A 393 13.80 38.42 17.39
N ARG A 394 13.99 37.74 16.24
CA ARG A 394 12.91 37.01 15.56
C ARG A 394 12.51 35.79 16.38
N LYS A 395 11.22 35.55 16.47
CA LYS A 395 10.66 34.29 16.97
C LYS A 395 10.94 33.17 15.97
N PRO A 396 11.19 31.95 16.43
CA PRO A 396 11.35 30.79 15.55
C PRO A 396 10.03 30.45 14.86
N GLU A 397 10.11 30.00 13.61
CA GLU A 397 9.01 29.37 12.88
C GLU A 397 9.08 27.86 13.15
N VAL A 398 8.03 27.27 13.73
CA VAL A 398 8.02 25.90 14.27
C VAL A 398 6.79 25.14 13.79
#